data_AF-A0A840VEC3-F1
#
_entry.id   AF-A0A840VEC3-F1
#
_cell.length_a   1.000
_cell.length_b   1.000
_cell.length_c   1.000
_cell.angle_alpha   90.00
_cell.angle_beta   90.00
_cell.angle_gamma   90.00
#
_symmetry.space_group_name_H-M   'P 1'
#
loop_
_entity.id
_entity.type
_entity.pdbx_description
1 polymer ?
#
loop_
_entity_poly.entity_id
_entity_poly.type
_entity_poly.pdbx_seq_one_letter_code
_entity_poly.pdbx_strand_id
1 'polypeptide(L)'
;MPTEINRSSDCGQGRGALGIPEWIAIVSVVVALASVAVQQHWTRQQAKADARARQYDRTTNLLFKAIDNPDLLDSISGGSCEDQRKRRFRQIWINHTMVIFDQRHLFTRSEWACTVEDIRDFMSASEIRRQWEQFAEYYSADFRDFINREIYKECEGCSTKEPPSKPDDELQASPT
;
A
#
# COMPACT_ATOMS: atom_id res chain seq x y z
N MET A 1 31.56 -86.86 -34.94
CA MET A 1 32.14 -86.26 -33.72
C MET A 1 31.34 -85.01 -33.39
N PRO A 2 30.75 -84.93 -32.19
CA PRO A 2 29.91 -83.82 -31.79
C PRO A 2 30.76 -82.69 -31.20
N THR A 3 30.42 -81.44 -31.54
CA THR A 3 31.03 -80.25 -30.94
C THR A 3 30.04 -79.70 -29.92
N GLU A 4 30.40 -79.81 -28.64
CA GLU A 4 29.64 -79.29 -27.51
C GLU A 4 29.48 -77.77 -27.59
N ILE A 5 28.22 -77.31 -27.51
CA ILE A 5 27.87 -75.91 -27.35
C ILE A 5 27.92 -75.60 -25.86
N ASN A 6 29.03 -74.99 -25.42
CA ASN A 6 29.23 -74.57 -24.05
C ASN A 6 28.44 -73.27 -23.78
N ARG A 7 27.31 -73.41 -23.09
CA ARG A 7 26.38 -72.33 -22.73
C ARG A 7 26.74 -71.84 -21.33
N SER A 8 27.64 -70.85 -21.25
CA SER A 8 27.91 -70.14 -20.00
C SER A 8 26.82 -69.09 -19.77
N SER A 9 25.81 -69.46 -18.97
CA SER A 9 24.83 -68.53 -18.41
C SER A 9 25.48 -67.75 -17.28
N ASP A 10 26.08 -66.62 -17.62
CA ASP A 10 26.55 -65.65 -16.63
C ASP A 10 25.36 -64.78 -16.18
N CYS A 11 24.59 -65.32 -15.24
CA CYS A 11 23.58 -64.58 -14.49
C CYS A 11 24.19 -64.09 -13.16
N GLY A 12 25.17 -63.18 -13.24
CA GLY A 12 25.53 -62.30 -12.11
C GLY A 12 24.37 -61.33 -11.88
N GLN A 13 23.48 -61.56 -10.90
CA GLN A 13 23.71 -61.29 -9.48
C GLN A 13 24.14 -59.83 -9.27
N GLY A 14 23.15 -58.94 -9.16
CA GLY A 14 23.07 -58.17 -7.92
C GLY A 14 22.19 -56.94 -8.05
N ARG A 15 20.93 -57.11 -8.47
CA ARG A 15 19.91 -56.12 -8.07
C ARG A 15 19.62 -56.37 -6.60
N GLY A 16 20.47 -55.79 -5.74
CA GLY A 16 20.09 -55.49 -4.37
C GLY A 16 18.88 -54.56 -4.46
N ALA A 17 17.68 -55.15 -4.47
CA ALA A 17 16.46 -54.43 -4.17
C ALA A 17 16.61 -53.97 -2.72
N LEU A 18 17.19 -52.78 -2.55
CA LEU A 18 17.04 -51.99 -1.34
C LEU A 18 15.54 -51.89 -1.12
N GLY A 19 15.01 -52.77 -0.27
CA GLY A 19 13.62 -52.74 0.16
C GLY A 19 13.47 -51.46 0.96
N ILE A 20 13.18 -50.36 0.26
CA ILE A 20 12.84 -49.09 0.88
C ILE A 20 11.65 -49.42 1.78
N PRO A 21 11.81 -49.33 3.11
CA PRO A 21 10.76 -49.73 4.00
C PRO A 21 9.52 -48.88 3.73
N GLU A 22 8.36 -49.53 3.66
CA GLU A 22 7.07 -48.98 3.21
C GLU A 22 6.71 -47.63 3.87
N TRP A 23 7.13 -47.43 5.13
CA TRP A 23 6.95 -46.17 5.84
C TRP A 23 7.64 -44.97 5.17
N ILE A 24 8.74 -45.16 4.44
CA ILE A 24 9.40 -44.08 3.69
C ILE A 24 8.54 -43.62 2.52
N ALA A 25 7.83 -44.53 1.86
CA ALA A 25 6.90 -44.18 0.77
C ALA A 25 5.70 -43.39 1.31
N ILE A 26 5.18 -43.78 2.49
CA ILE A 26 4.10 -43.05 3.15
C ILE A 26 4.56 -41.65 3.56
N VAL A 27 5.74 -41.55 4.19
CA VAL A 27 6.31 -40.25 4.60
C VAL A 27 6.57 -39.35 3.41
N SER A 28 7.10 -39.87 2.30
CA SER A 28 7.38 -39.06 1.10
C SER A 28 6.11 -38.49 0.48
N VAL A 29 5.02 -39.27 0.45
CA VAL A 29 3.70 -38.80 -0.04
C VAL A 29 3.14 -37.72 0.89
N VAL A 30 3.20 -37.91 2.22
CA VAL A 30 2.73 -36.90 3.18
C VAL A 30 3.50 -35.60 3.06
N VAL A 31 4.83 -35.66 2.92
CA VAL A 31 5.69 -34.48 2.72
C VAL A 31 5.36 -33.77 1.40
N ALA A 32 5.14 -34.52 0.33
CA ALA A 32 4.74 -33.96 -0.96
C ALA A 32 3.39 -33.23 -0.88
N LEU A 33 2.39 -33.85 -0.24
CA LEU A 33 1.07 -33.24 -0.05
C LEU A 33 1.12 -31.97 0.81
N ALA A 34 1.88 -32.01 1.91
CA ALA A 34 2.08 -30.84 2.75
C ALA A 34 2.76 -29.70 1.99
N SER A 35 3.77 -30.03 1.17
CA SER A 35 4.48 -29.06 0.33
C SER A 35 3.54 -28.39 -0.68
N VAL A 36 2.66 -29.16 -1.34
CA VAL A 36 1.65 -28.63 -2.28
C VAL A 36 0.64 -27.74 -1.55
N ALA A 37 0.17 -28.15 -0.37
CA ALA A 37 -0.78 -27.35 0.41
C ALA A 37 -0.17 -26.00 0.85
N VAL A 38 1.10 -26.01 1.29
CA VAL A 38 1.84 -24.80 1.62
C VAL A 38 2.03 -23.93 0.39
N GLN A 39 2.47 -24.49 -0.75
CA GLN A 39 2.59 -23.75 -2.00
C GLN A 39 1.28 -23.09 -2.41
N GLN A 40 0.16 -23.80 -2.38
CA GLN A 40 -1.16 -23.23 -2.68
C GLN A 40 -1.53 -22.07 -1.74
N HIS A 41 -1.18 -22.17 -0.46
CA HIS A 41 -1.42 -21.10 0.49
C HIS A 41 -0.62 -19.85 0.12
N TRP A 42 0.69 -20.00 -0.15
CA TRP A 42 1.55 -18.89 -0.59
C TRP A 42 1.08 -18.29 -1.91
N THR A 43 0.69 -19.11 -2.89
CA THR A 43 0.17 -18.62 -4.19
C THR A 43 -1.11 -17.80 -4.00
N ARG A 44 -2.01 -18.22 -3.11
CA ARG A 44 -3.22 -17.44 -2.80
C ARG A 44 -2.89 -16.11 -2.13
N GLN A 45 -1.90 -16.09 -1.24
CA GLN A 45 -1.44 -14.84 -0.64
C GLN A 45 -0.80 -13.92 -1.68
N GLN A 46 0.05 -14.46 -2.56
CA GLN A 46 0.64 -13.72 -3.67
C GLN A 46 -0.40 -13.18 -4.63
N ALA A 47 -1.43 -13.95 -4.98
CA ALA A 47 -2.52 -13.48 -5.84
C ALA A 47 -3.28 -12.30 -5.23
N LYS A 48 -3.46 -12.29 -3.90
CA LYS A 48 -4.07 -11.15 -3.19
C LYS A 48 -3.15 -9.92 -3.19
N ALA A 49 -1.86 -10.11 -2.95
CA ALA A 49 -0.88 -9.02 -2.99
C ALA A 49 -0.77 -8.42 -4.39
N ASP A 50 -0.72 -9.26 -5.42
CA ASP A 50 -0.68 -8.86 -6.83
C ASP A 50 -1.98 -8.16 -7.27
N ALA A 51 -3.15 -8.66 -6.86
CA ALA A 51 -4.41 -7.97 -7.12
C ALA A 51 -4.45 -6.55 -6.52
N ARG A 52 -3.93 -6.38 -5.29
CA ARG A 52 -3.79 -5.05 -4.65
C ARG A 52 -2.79 -4.17 -5.39
N ALA A 53 -1.65 -4.71 -5.80
CA ALA A 53 -0.63 -3.99 -6.56
C ALA A 53 -1.19 -3.49 -7.91
N ARG A 54 -1.93 -4.34 -8.65
CA ARG A 54 -2.59 -3.95 -9.90
C ARG A 54 -3.69 -2.92 -9.70
N GLN A 55 -4.46 -3.03 -8.62
CA GLN A 55 -5.47 -2.04 -8.28
C GLN A 55 -4.83 -0.69 -7.99
N TYR A 56 -3.73 -0.68 -7.23
CA TYR A 56 -2.93 0.51 -6.98
C TYR A 56 -2.38 1.11 -8.27
N ASP A 57 -1.74 0.31 -9.12
CA ASP A 57 -1.17 0.79 -10.37
C ASP A 57 -2.24 1.46 -11.26
N ARG A 58 -3.45 0.89 -11.31
CA ARG A 58 -4.58 1.52 -12.00
C ARG A 58 -5.04 2.82 -11.35
N THR A 59 -5.17 2.84 -10.02
CA THR A 59 -5.58 4.05 -9.29
C THR A 59 -4.57 5.17 -9.46
N THR A 60 -3.28 4.86 -9.37
CA THR A 60 -2.18 5.81 -9.54
C THR A 60 -2.10 6.31 -10.99
N ASN A 61 -2.26 5.42 -11.97
CA ASN A 61 -2.28 5.81 -13.39
C ASN A 61 -3.51 6.68 -13.72
N LEU A 62 -4.67 6.40 -13.13
CA LEU A 62 -5.85 7.26 -13.24
C LEU A 62 -5.64 8.61 -12.56
N LEU A 63 -4.99 8.63 -11.39
CA LEU A 63 -4.64 9.87 -10.69
C LEU A 63 -3.72 10.74 -11.53
N PHE A 64 -2.63 10.17 -12.07
CA PHE A 64 -1.70 10.91 -12.92
C PHE A 64 -2.38 11.39 -14.20
N LYS A 65 -3.18 10.54 -14.87
CA LYS A 65 -3.95 10.98 -16.05
C LYS A 65 -4.93 12.10 -15.75
N ALA A 66 -5.53 12.10 -14.56
CA ALA A 66 -6.41 13.15 -14.09
C ALA A 66 -5.66 14.47 -13.80
N ILE A 67 -4.42 14.39 -13.31
CA ILE A 67 -3.54 15.55 -13.14
C ILE A 67 -3.12 16.09 -14.51
N ASP A 68 -2.74 15.21 -15.44
CA ASP A 68 -2.28 15.58 -16.78
C ASP A 68 -3.41 16.13 -17.67
N ASN A 69 -4.66 15.75 -17.39
CA ASN A 69 -5.84 16.15 -18.16
C ASN A 69 -6.93 16.68 -17.22
N PRO A 70 -6.94 18.00 -16.91
CA PRO A 70 -7.95 18.58 -16.03
C PRO A 70 -9.39 18.38 -16.54
N ASP A 71 -9.58 18.18 -17.85
CA ASP A 71 -10.88 17.89 -18.47
C ASP A 71 -11.44 16.52 -18.06
N LEU A 72 -10.57 15.53 -17.79
CA LEU A 72 -10.99 14.21 -17.29
C LEU A 72 -11.55 14.33 -15.86
N LEU A 73 -10.96 15.20 -15.04
CA LEU A 73 -11.50 15.54 -13.72
C LEU A 73 -12.89 16.17 -13.81
N ASP A 74 -13.13 17.03 -14.80
CA ASP A 74 -14.46 17.60 -15.05
C ASP A 74 -15.48 16.52 -15.43
N SER A 75 -15.10 15.56 -16.27
CA SER A 75 -15.98 14.45 -16.67
C SER A 75 -16.36 13.52 -15.50
N ILE A 76 -15.43 13.26 -14.59
CA ILE A 76 -15.66 12.41 -13.41
C ILE A 76 -16.46 13.17 -12.34
N SER A 77 -16.28 14.50 -12.25
CA SER A 77 -16.93 15.34 -11.24
C SER A 77 -18.45 15.46 -11.44
N GLY A 78 -18.96 15.17 -12.64
CA GLY A 78 -20.39 15.10 -12.91
C GLY A 78 -21.13 16.44 -12.85
N GLY A 79 -20.41 17.56 -12.85
CA GLY A 79 -20.97 18.91 -12.79
C GLY A 79 -19.88 19.99 -12.81
N SER A 80 -20.20 21.15 -13.40
CA SER A 80 -19.28 22.24 -13.76
C SER A 80 -18.79 23.13 -12.60
N CYS A 81 -18.98 22.72 -11.35
CA CYS A 81 -18.61 23.57 -10.21
C CYS A 81 -17.18 23.25 -9.77
N GLU A 82 -16.28 24.24 -9.92
CA GLU A 82 -14.86 24.16 -9.59
C GLU A 82 -14.59 23.62 -8.16
N ASP A 83 -15.47 23.95 -7.22
CA ASP A 83 -15.37 23.52 -5.83
C ASP A 83 -15.59 22.02 -5.64
N GLN A 84 -16.47 21.40 -6.43
CA GLN A 84 -16.67 19.94 -6.39
C GLN A 84 -15.43 19.21 -6.91
N ARG A 85 -14.81 19.73 -7.99
CA ARG A 85 -13.57 19.17 -8.54
C ARG A 85 -12.44 19.22 -7.52
N LYS A 86 -12.24 20.38 -6.89
CA LYS A 86 -11.25 20.55 -5.81
C LYS A 86 -11.50 19.58 -4.66
N ARG A 87 -12.77 19.40 -4.24
CA ARG A 87 -13.12 18.47 -3.14
C ARG A 87 -12.82 17.02 -3.48
N ARG A 88 -13.17 16.57 -4.70
CA ARG A 88 -12.88 15.21 -5.16
C ARG A 88 -11.38 14.98 -5.27
N PHE A 89 -10.64 15.93 -5.82
CA PHE A 89 -9.18 15.86 -5.91
C PHE A 89 -8.55 15.66 -4.52
N ARG A 90 -8.93 16.50 -3.54
CA ARG A 90 -8.47 16.35 -2.15
C ARG A 90 -8.83 14.99 -1.55
N GLN A 91 -10.04 14.48 -1.83
CA GLN A 91 -10.46 13.16 -1.34
C GLN A 91 -9.61 12.04 -1.93
N ILE A 92 -9.27 12.11 -3.21
CA ILE A 92 -8.42 11.11 -3.85
C ILE A 92 -7.03 11.10 -3.22
N TRP A 93 -6.48 12.27 -2.91
CA TRP A 93 -5.19 12.35 -2.21
C TRP A 93 -5.24 11.78 -0.80
N ILE A 94 -6.28 12.06 0.00
CA ILE A 94 -6.44 11.43 1.33
C ILE A 94 -6.58 9.90 1.20
N ASN A 95 -7.30 9.42 0.19
CA ASN A 95 -7.38 7.98 -0.08
C ASN A 95 -6.01 7.41 -0.45
N HIS A 96 -5.19 8.16 -1.19
CA HIS A 96 -3.84 7.73 -1.56
C HIS A 96 -2.93 7.62 -0.34
N THR A 97 -2.97 8.57 0.60
CA THR A 97 -2.17 8.50 1.83
C THR A 97 -2.58 7.31 2.71
N MET A 98 -3.86 6.94 2.74
CA MET A 98 -4.32 5.70 3.40
C MET A 98 -3.68 4.46 2.78
N VAL A 99 -3.62 4.39 1.45
CA VAL A 99 -3.01 3.24 0.75
C VAL A 99 -1.51 3.16 1.04
N ILE A 100 -0.80 4.30 1.04
CA ILE A 100 0.61 4.38 1.43
C ILE A 100 0.79 3.86 2.88
N PHE A 101 -0.08 4.29 3.79
CA PHE A 101 -0.03 3.85 5.19
C PHE A 101 -0.25 2.34 5.34
N ASP A 102 -1.17 1.73 4.60
CA ASP A 102 -1.39 0.28 4.61
C ASP A 102 -0.14 -0.49 4.13
N GLN A 103 0.65 0.14 3.26
CA GLN A 103 1.88 -0.41 2.69
C GLN A 103 3.15 -0.04 3.49
N ARG A 104 3.03 0.66 4.63
CA ARG A 104 4.16 1.14 5.44
C ARG A 104 5.23 0.09 5.79
N HIS A 105 4.84 -1.18 5.86
CA HIS A 105 5.76 -2.29 6.15
C HIS A 105 6.73 -2.62 5.01
N LEU A 106 6.48 -2.09 3.80
CA LEU A 106 7.36 -2.26 2.65
C LEU A 106 8.49 -1.22 2.60
N PHE A 107 8.40 -0.17 3.41
CA PHE A 107 9.36 0.92 3.44
C PHE A 107 10.48 0.62 4.45
N THR A 108 11.71 1.02 4.14
CA THR A 108 12.76 1.14 5.15
C THR A 108 12.39 2.23 6.16
N ARG A 109 13.05 2.22 7.33
CA ARG A 109 12.78 3.22 8.37
C ARG A 109 13.01 4.66 7.89
N SER A 110 14.03 4.90 7.08
CA SER A 110 14.34 6.22 6.52
C SER A 110 13.32 6.64 5.47
N GLU A 111 12.93 5.74 4.56
CA GLU A 111 11.94 6.04 3.52
C GLU A 111 10.57 6.32 4.14
N TRP A 112 10.18 5.55 5.17
CA TRP A 112 8.94 5.79 5.89
C TRP A 112 8.96 7.14 6.60
N ALA A 113 10.08 7.53 7.21
CA ALA A 113 10.19 8.83 7.86
C ALA A 113 9.99 9.99 6.88
N CYS A 114 10.66 9.97 5.72
CA CYS A 114 10.46 10.97 4.67
C CYS A 114 9.02 10.96 4.14
N THR A 115 8.44 9.77 3.94
CA THR A 115 7.04 9.64 3.50
C THR A 115 6.06 10.21 4.51
N VAL A 116 6.31 10.05 5.82
CA VAL A 116 5.51 10.65 6.88
C VAL A 116 5.62 12.18 6.87
N GLU A 117 6.81 12.73 6.58
CA GLU A 117 6.99 14.18 6.39
C GLU A 117 6.18 14.69 5.20
N ASP A 118 6.22 14.03 4.05
CA ASP A 118 5.41 14.41 2.88
C ASP A 118 3.91 14.37 3.17
N ILE A 119 3.44 13.32 3.87
CA ILE A 119 2.05 13.22 4.32
C ILE A 119 1.71 14.35 5.29
N ARG A 120 2.64 14.72 6.19
CA ARG A 120 2.44 15.81 7.15
C ARG A 120 2.26 17.14 6.43
N ASP A 121 3.15 17.44 5.49
CA ASP A 121 3.10 18.67 4.71
C ASP A 121 1.80 18.76 3.91
N PHE A 122 1.39 17.66 3.26
CA PHE A 122 0.10 17.60 2.56
C PHE A 122 -1.10 17.85 3.49
N MET A 123 -1.14 17.18 4.64
CA MET A 123 -2.26 17.29 5.60
C MET A 123 -2.27 18.61 6.38
N SER A 124 -1.16 19.37 6.36
CA SER A 124 -1.05 20.68 7.00
C SER A 124 -1.89 21.76 6.30
N ALA A 125 -2.23 21.57 5.02
CA ALA A 125 -3.08 22.48 4.28
C ALA A 125 -4.47 22.58 4.93
N SER A 126 -4.92 23.80 5.23
CA SER A 126 -6.19 24.07 5.94
C SER A 126 -7.39 23.39 5.29
N GLU A 127 -7.44 23.40 3.96
CA GLU A 127 -8.50 22.75 3.17
C GLU A 127 -8.51 21.23 3.29
N ILE A 128 -7.33 20.61 3.39
CA ILE A 128 -7.18 19.17 3.60
C ILE A 128 -7.60 18.82 5.02
N ARG A 129 -7.12 19.58 6.02
CA ARG A 129 -7.51 19.38 7.42
C ARG A 129 -9.01 19.48 7.62
N ARG A 130 -9.66 20.52 7.09
CA ARG A 130 -11.12 20.67 7.14
C ARG A 130 -11.84 19.47 6.52
N GLN A 131 -11.34 18.98 5.39
CA GLN A 131 -11.92 17.82 4.72
C GLN A 131 -11.69 16.53 5.51
N TRP A 132 -10.52 16.36 6.12
CA TRP A 132 -10.22 15.26 7.01
C TRP A 132 -11.17 15.24 8.20
N GLU A 133 -11.34 16.35 8.91
CA GLU A 133 -12.25 16.46 10.06
C GLU A 133 -13.69 16.05 9.70
N GLN A 134 -14.14 16.39 8.49
CA GLN A 134 -15.47 16.04 8.01
C GLN A 134 -15.64 14.55 7.67
N PHE A 135 -14.59 13.88 7.21
CA PHE A 135 -14.69 12.53 6.64
C PHE A 135 -13.85 11.47 7.38
N ALA A 136 -13.13 11.85 8.44
CA ALA A 136 -12.24 10.95 9.18
C ALA A 136 -12.98 9.70 9.68
N GLU A 137 -14.26 9.82 10.04
CA GLU A 137 -15.08 8.70 10.52
C GLU A 137 -15.19 7.52 9.55
N TYR A 138 -15.03 7.76 8.24
CA TYR A 138 -15.10 6.72 7.20
C TYR A 138 -13.80 5.93 7.03
N TYR A 139 -12.72 6.33 7.71
CA TYR A 139 -11.42 5.66 7.67
C TYR A 139 -11.23 4.72 8.86
N SER A 140 -10.33 3.75 8.72
CA SER A 140 -10.01 2.80 9.78
C SER A 140 -9.44 3.51 11.02
N ALA A 141 -9.72 2.96 12.20
CA ALA A 141 -9.23 3.52 13.47
C ALA A 141 -7.70 3.69 13.46
N ASP A 142 -6.97 2.69 12.99
CA ASP A 142 -5.50 2.71 12.88
C ASP A 142 -4.99 3.88 12.03
N PHE A 143 -5.60 4.10 10.86
CA PHE A 143 -5.20 5.21 9.98
C PHE A 143 -5.55 6.57 10.58
N ARG A 144 -6.74 6.68 11.19
CA ARG A 144 -7.12 7.91 11.88
C ARG A 144 -6.19 8.24 13.02
N ASP A 145 -5.82 7.24 13.83
CA ASP A 145 -4.90 7.41 14.95
C ASP A 145 -3.52 7.82 14.44
N PHE A 146 -3.05 7.24 13.33
CA PHE A 146 -1.83 7.69 12.67
C PHE A 146 -1.89 9.17 12.27
N ILE A 147 -2.93 9.61 11.55
CA ILE A 147 -3.07 11.01 11.13
C ILE A 147 -3.18 11.93 12.35
N ASN A 148 -4.09 11.65 13.28
CA ASN A 148 -4.33 12.51 14.43
C ASN A 148 -3.11 12.59 15.35
N ARG A 149 -2.37 11.48 15.51
CA ARG A 149 -1.25 11.40 16.45
C ARG A 149 0.08 11.82 15.85
N GLU A 150 0.39 11.47 14.61
CA GLU A 150 1.72 11.71 14.02
C GLU A 150 1.77 12.96 13.15
N ILE A 151 0.61 13.41 12.66
CA ILE A 151 0.50 14.52 11.72
C ILE A 151 -0.05 15.78 12.39
N TYR A 152 -1.07 15.65 13.25
CA TYR A 152 -1.69 16.82 13.90
C TYR A 152 -1.17 17.18 15.29
N LYS A 153 -0.23 16.40 15.86
CA LYS A 153 0.30 16.63 17.21
C LYS A 153 1.05 17.95 17.43
N GLU A 154 1.47 18.65 16.38
CA GLU A 154 2.37 19.81 16.53
C GLU A 154 1.67 21.18 16.44
N CYS A 155 0.38 21.25 16.11
CA CYS A 155 -0.29 22.55 15.99
C CYS A 155 -0.76 23.16 17.32
N GLU A 156 -0.79 22.42 18.43
CA GLU A 156 -1.20 22.98 19.74
C GLU A 156 -0.11 23.87 20.38
N GLY A 157 1.10 23.94 19.80
CA GLY A 157 2.21 24.76 20.28
C GLY A 157 2.44 26.09 19.55
N CYS A 158 1.81 26.31 18.38
CA CYS A 158 2.06 27.47 17.52
C CYS A 158 0.90 28.49 17.54
N SER A 159 0.25 28.68 18.68
CA SER A 159 -0.52 29.91 18.94
C SER A 159 0.46 31.02 19.32
N THR A 160 1.21 31.51 18.33
CA THR A 160 1.91 32.78 18.46
C THR A 160 0.82 33.84 18.50
N LYS A 161 0.58 34.36 19.72
CA LYS A 161 -0.26 35.51 20.00
C LYS A 161 -0.09 36.54 18.90
N GLU A 162 -1.13 36.78 18.13
CA GLU A 162 -1.25 37.97 17.31
C GLU A 162 -1.08 39.17 18.25
N PRO A 163 -0.04 40.01 18.09
CA PRO A 163 0.10 41.20 18.92
C PRO A 163 -1.12 42.08 18.63
N PRO A 164 -1.77 42.66 19.65
CA PRO A 164 -2.93 43.51 19.44
C PRO A 164 -2.57 44.60 18.45
N SER A 165 -3.28 44.62 17.34
CA SER A 165 -3.27 45.71 16.37
C SER A 165 -3.46 47.01 17.15
N LYS A 166 -2.43 47.86 17.15
CA LYS A 166 -2.59 49.22 17.63
C LYS A 166 -3.72 49.87 16.83
N PRO A 167 -4.66 50.57 17.49
CA PRO A 167 -5.66 51.34 16.79
C PRO A 167 -4.97 52.41 15.95
N ASP A 168 -5.49 52.60 14.74
CA ASP A 168 -5.10 53.67 13.83
C ASP A 168 -5.33 55.03 14.50
N ASP A 169 -4.26 55.65 14.99
CA ASP A 169 -4.25 57.08 15.31
C ASP A 169 -4.34 57.85 13.99
N GLU A 170 -5.59 58.01 13.54
CA GLU A 170 -6.21 59.29 13.20
C GLU A 170 -5.24 60.44 12.86
N LEU A 171 -4.70 60.44 11.63
CA LEU A 171 -4.14 61.66 11.05
C LEU A 171 -5.26 62.44 10.36
N GLN A 172 -5.90 63.31 11.16
CA GLN A 172 -6.87 64.29 10.70
C GLN A 172 -6.27 65.15 9.58
N ALA A 173 -7.05 65.29 8.51
CA ALA A 173 -6.86 66.31 7.49
C ALA A 173 -6.91 67.70 8.14
N SER A 174 -5.99 68.58 7.73
CA SER A 174 -6.11 70.01 7.97
C SER A 174 -6.14 70.75 6.63
N PRO A 175 -7.10 71.66 6.41
CA PRO A 175 -7.27 72.40 5.17
C PRO A 175 -6.50 73.71 5.22
N THR A 176 -5.75 74.07 4.17
CA THR A 176 -5.66 75.46 3.66
C THR A 176 -5.17 75.44 2.22
#